data_AF-A0A0F8Z4Q5-F1
#
_entry.id   AF-A0A0F8Z4Q5-F1
#
_cell.length_a   1.000
_cell.length_b   1.000
_cell.length_c   1.000
_cell.angle_alpha   90.00
_cell.angle_beta   90.00
_cell.angle_gamma   90.00
#
_symmetry.space_group_name_H-M   'P 1'
#
loop_
_entity.id
_entity.type
_entity.pdbx_description
1 polymer ?
#
loop_
_entity_poly.entity_id
_entity_poly.type
_entity_poly.pdbx_seq_one_letter_code
_entity_poly.pdbx_strand_id
1 'polypeptide(L)'
;HRPGRFDVPVRFSNPKYEQRRDFLRRLLGSEDQHRVDYRIIQSVASGCKGMSMAFIKLVYETAAARAFKRQEGITVSDDDLLKGFEQAKGYYTQMETPEDRDAGFKAKKESAPKSDDEDEEVAKSEVVSNDKSCNKECPAEVSPTIHVDHGVYK
;
A
#
# COMPACT_ATOMS: atom_id res chain seq x y z
N HIS A 1 -32.84 -10.17 -1.22
CA HIS A 1 -32.47 -11.28 -0.32
C HIS A 1 -33.56 -12.35 -0.39
N ARG A 2 -33.23 -13.61 -0.72
CA ARG A 2 -34.15 -14.74 -0.56
C ARG A 2 -33.74 -15.51 0.71
N PRO A 3 -34.58 -15.58 1.75
CA PRO A 3 -34.29 -16.36 2.96
C PRO A 3 -34.04 -17.84 2.61
N GLY A 4 -33.10 -18.50 3.27
CA GLY A 4 -32.73 -19.91 3.07
C GLY A 4 -31.64 -20.14 2.01
N ARG A 5 -30.88 -19.11 1.61
CA ARG A 5 -29.74 -19.24 0.66
C ARG A 5 -28.47 -18.59 1.17
N PHE A 6 -28.53 -17.28 1.37
CA PHE A 6 -27.42 -16.48 1.89
C PHE A 6 -27.95 -15.68 3.07
N ASP A 7 -28.09 -16.37 4.21
CA ASP A 7 -28.78 -15.80 5.37
C ASP A 7 -27.85 -14.92 6.22
N VAL A 8 -26.54 -15.19 6.16
CA VAL A 8 -25.53 -14.46 6.93
C VAL A 8 -24.58 -13.74 5.96
N PRO A 9 -24.67 -12.42 5.82
CA PRO A 9 -23.71 -11.66 5.04
C PRO A 9 -22.38 -11.57 5.81
N VAL A 10 -21.31 -12.17 5.27
CA VAL A 10 -19.95 -12.00 5.80
C VAL A 10 -19.29 -10.82 5.11
N ARG A 11 -18.97 -9.78 5.88
CA ARG A 11 -18.30 -8.59 5.38
C ARG A 11 -16.79 -8.73 5.53
N PHE A 12 -16.07 -8.51 4.44
CA PHE A 12 -14.61 -8.44 4.45
C PHE A 12 -14.20 -6.98 4.42
N SER A 13 -13.36 -6.59 5.37
CA SER A 13 -12.75 -5.26 5.44
C SER A 13 -11.24 -5.37 5.31
N ASN A 14 -10.59 -4.28 4.91
CA ASN A 14 -9.14 -4.21 4.94
C ASN A 14 -8.61 -4.43 6.36
N PRO A 15 -7.42 -5.06 6.48
CA PRO A 15 -6.84 -5.37 7.78
C PRO A 15 -6.51 -4.10 8.57
N LYS A 16 -6.79 -4.12 9.88
CA LYS A 16 -6.38 -3.07 10.83
C LYS A 16 -4.87 -3.08 11.01
N TYR A 17 -4.32 -1.99 11.54
CA TYR A 17 -2.87 -1.82 11.75
C TYR A 17 -2.22 -3.02 12.46
N GLU A 18 -2.79 -3.45 13.58
CA GLU A 18 -2.27 -4.59 14.35
C GLU A 18 -2.25 -5.88 13.53
N GLN A 19 -3.33 -6.14 12.80
CA GLN A 19 -3.41 -7.31 11.92
C GLN A 19 -2.35 -7.28 10.82
N ARG A 20 -2.08 -6.10 10.23
CA ARG A 20 -1.03 -5.93 9.22
C ARG A 20 0.36 -6.19 9.78
N ARG A 21 0.65 -5.59 10.94
CA ARG A 21 1.92 -5.74 11.65
C ARG A 21 2.16 -7.19 12.05
N ASP A 22 1.17 -7.83 12.66
CA ASP A 22 1.29 -9.21 13.15
C ASP A 22 1.39 -10.20 11.99
N PHE A 23 0.69 -9.94 10.89
CA PHE A 23 0.83 -10.73 9.67
C PHE A 23 2.22 -10.60 9.05
N LEU A 24 2.74 -9.37 8.93
CA LEU A 24 4.09 -9.14 8.42
C LEU A 24 5.15 -9.79 9.31
N ARG A 25 5.02 -9.67 10.63
CA ARG A 25 5.89 -10.36 11.59
C ARG A 25 5.83 -11.88 11.41
N ARG A 26 4.64 -12.44 11.18
CA ARG A 26 4.48 -13.89 10.95
C ARG A 26 5.15 -14.34 9.64
N LEU A 27 5.10 -13.53 8.59
CA LEU A 27 5.79 -13.82 7.33
C LEU A 27 7.31 -13.80 7.50
N LEU A 28 7.83 -12.88 8.31
CA LEU A 28 9.23 -12.77 8.69
C LEU A 28 9.65 -13.80 9.76
N GLY A 29 8.84 -14.81 10.08
CA GLY A 29 9.25 -15.93 10.95
C GLY A 29 9.77 -15.53 12.34
N SER A 30 10.63 -16.38 12.91
CA SER A 30 11.36 -16.10 14.16
C SER A 30 12.57 -15.19 13.90
N GLU A 31 13.03 -14.46 14.93
CA GLU A 31 14.16 -13.52 14.84
C GLU A 31 15.46 -14.19 14.34
N ASP A 32 15.62 -15.50 14.53
CA ASP A 32 16.78 -16.24 14.03
C ASP A 32 16.82 -16.34 12.49
N GLN A 33 15.67 -16.18 11.82
CA GLN A 33 15.56 -16.30 10.36
C GLN A 33 15.69 -14.95 9.64
N HIS A 34 15.45 -13.84 10.33
CA HIS A 34 15.36 -12.50 9.73
C HIS A 34 15.94 -11.41 10.64
N ARG A 35 16.75 -10.51 10.08
CA ARG A 35 17.39 -9.39 10.79
C ARG A 35 16.63 -8.09 10.56
N VAL A 36 15.33 -8.12 10.82
CA VAL A 36 14.47 -6.95 10.63
C VAL A 36 14.12 -6.34 11.98
N ASP A 37 14.46 -5.08 12.19
CA ASP A 37 14.08 -4.33 13.39
C ASP A 37 12.55 -4.17 13.43
N TYR A 38 11.97 -4.40 14.61
CA TYR A 38 10.55 -4.23 14.86
C TYR A 38 10.01 -2.84 14.46
N ARG A 39 10.82 -1.77 14.58
CA ARG A 39 10.47 -0.41 14.15
C ARG A 39 10.24 -0.33 12.64
N ILE A 40 11.01 -1.09 11.85
CA ILE A 40 10.82 -1.15 10.39
C ILE A 40 9.53 -1.89 10.06
N ILE A 41 9.24 -2.99 10.76
CA ILE A 41 7.96 -3.72 10.62
C ILE A 41 6.78 -2.78 10.92
N GLN A 42 6.88 -1.99 12.00
CA GLN A 42 5.84 -1.01 12.36
C GLN A 42 5.66 0.07 11.29
N SER A 43 6.77 0.59 10.74
CA SER A 43 6.76 1.61 9.68
C SER A 43 6.08 1.08 8.42
N VAL A 44 6.47 -0.11 7.94
CA VAL A 44 5.87 -0.75 6.76
C VAL A 44 4.40 -1.08 6.98
N ALA A 45 4.03 -1.60 8.16
CA ALA A 45 2.63 -1.87 8.50
C ALA A 45 1.77 -0.60 8.54
N SER A 46 2.34 0.53 8.97
CA SER A 46 1.70 1.84 8.91
C SER A 46 1.52 2.29 7.46
N GLY A 47 2.56 2.18 6.63
CA GLY A 47 2.55 2.50 5.20
C GLY A 47 1.58 1.66 4.37
N CYS A 48 1.24 0.45 4.81
CA CYS A 48 0.24 -0.42 4.18
C CYS A 48 -1.23 -0.08 4.56
N LYS A 49 -1.51 1.13 5.07
CA LYS A 49 -2.88 1.54 5.43
C LYS A 49 -3.80 1.47 4.20
N GLY A 50 -4.93 0.78 4.36
CA GLY A 50 -5.92 0.60 3.28
C GLY A 50 -5.57 -0.50 2.28
N MET A 51 -4.43 -1.17 2.43
CA MET A 51 -4.02 -2.28 1.57
C MET A 51 -4.52 -3.62 2.12
N SER A 52 -4.76 -4.57 1.20
CA SER A 52 -5.19 -5.93 1.55
C SER A 52 -4.05 -6.77 2.16
N MET A 53 -4.38 -7.91 2.79
CA MET A 53 -3.34 -8.85 3.25
C MET A 53 -2.50 -9.41 2.10
N ALA A 54 -3.06 -9.53 0.89
CA ALA A 54 -2.34 -9.98 -0.29
C ALA A 54 -1.23 -8.97 -0.68
N PHE A 55 -1.49 -7.67 -0.56
CA PHE A 55 -0.46 -6.65 -0.77
C PHE A 55 0.69 -6.79 0.22
N ILE A 56 0.40 -7.05 1.50
CA ILE A 56 1.44 -7.22 2.52
C ILE A 56 2.30 -8.46 2.23
N LYS A 57 1.68 -9.53 1.71
CA LYS A 57 2.41 -10.71 1.23
C LYS A 57 3.34 -10.36 0.05
N LEU A 58 2.86 -9.54 -0.90
CA LEU A 58 3.67 -9.06 -2.01
C LEU A 58 4.88 -8.23 -1.54
N VAL A 59 4.70 -7.39 -0.51
CA VAL A 59 5.83 -6.65 0.11
C VAL A 59 6.90 -7.61 0.60
N TYR A 60 6.52 -8.65 1.35
CA TYR A 60 7.44 -9.67 1.83
C TYR A 60 8.11 -10.44 0.68
N GLU A 61 7.35 -10.90 -0.32
CA GLU A 61 7.91 -11.64 -1.47
C GLU A 61 8.90 -10.79 -2.26
N THR A 62 8.61 -9.49 -2.42
CA THR A 62 9.52 -8.54 -3.06
C THR A 62 10.80 -8.35 -2.24
N ALA A 63 10.68 -8.23 -0.92
CA ALA A 63 11.83 -8.15 -0.01
C ALA A 63 12.68 -9.43 -0.06
N ALA A 64 12.05 -10.60 0.01
CA ALA A 64 12.73 -11.90 -0.07
C ALA A 64 13.46 -12.08 -1.41
N ALA A 65 12.85 -11.68 -2.52
CA ALA A 65 13.50 -11.71 -3.83
C ALA A 65 14.75 -10.81 -3.89
N ARG A 66 14.75 -9.67 -3.17
CA ARG A 66 15.91 -8.78 -3.06
C ARG A 66 17.01 -9.38 -2.19
N ALA A 67 16.65 -9.94 -1.04
CA ALA A 67 17.58 -10.66 -0.17
C ALA A 67 18.27 -11.80 -0.94
N PHE A 68 17.52 -12.57 -1.73
CA PHE A 68 18.07 -13.63 -2.56
C PHE A 68 19.06 -13.13 -3.63
N LYS A 69 18.81 -11.94 -4.21
CA LYS A 69 19.66 -11.37 -5.27
C LYS A 69 21.00 -10.83 -4.77
N ARG A 70 21.10 -10.36 -3.52
CA ARG A 70 22.36 -9.77 -3.02
C ARG A 70 23.47 -10.79 -2.71
N GLN A 71 23.17 -12.09 -2.70
CA GLN A 71 24.12 -13.18 -2.43
C GLN A 71 24.83 -13.16 -1.06
N GLU A 72 24.67 -12.13 -0.23
CA GLU A 72 25.29 -11.99 1.10
C GLU A 72 24.47 -12.65 2.25
N GLY A 73 23.57 -13.58 1.92
CA GLY A 73 22.75 -14.33 2.87
C GLY A 73 21.28 -14.41 2.49
N ILE A 74 20.61 -15.48 2.96
CA ILE A 74 19.19 -15.78 2.66
C ILE A 74 18.23 -14.99 3.57
N THR A 75 18.76 -14.38 4.62
CA THR A 75 18.03 -13.59 5.61
C THR A 75 17.57 -12.27 5.02
N VAL A 76 16.29 -11.90 5.20
CA VAL A 76 15.77 -10.56 4.82
C VAL A 76 16.27 -9.52 5.83
N SER A 77 16.78 -8.38 5.34
CA SER A 77 17.23 -7.25 6.14
C SER A 77 16.22 -6.10 6.13
N ASP A 78 16.42 -5.11 7.00
CA ASP A 78 15.64 -3.87 7.03
C ASP A 78 15.56 -3.19 5.66
N ASP A 79 16.70 -3.09 4.96
CA ASP A 79 16.80 -2.44 3.66
C ASP A 79 16.01 -3.18 2.58
N ASP A 80 16.02 -4.52 2.60
CA ASP A 80 15.20 -5.32 1.68
C ASP A 80 13.72 -5.07 1.89
N LEU A 81 13.30 -5.00 3.15
CA LEU A 81 11.90 -4.85 3.49
C LEU A 81 11.38 -3.46 3.10
N LEU A 82 12.15 -2.41 3.37
CA LEU A 82 11.82 -1.05 2.96
C LEU A 82 11.78 -0.91 1.44
N LYS A 83 12.81 -1.39 0.74
CA LYS A 83 12.85 -1.32 -0.73
C LYS A 83 11.80 -2.22 -1.38
N GLY A 84 11.50 -3.37 -0.77
CA GLY A 84 10.42 -4.26 -1.19
C GLY A 84 9.05 -3.60 -1.05
N PHE A 85 8.84 -2.85 0.02
CA PHE A 85 7.63 -2.05 0.21
C PHE A 85 7.48 -0.95 -0.85
N GLU A 86 8.51 -0.14 -1.09
CA GLU A 86 8.46 0.93 -2.10
C GLU A 86 8.23 0.36 -3.51
N GLN A 87 8.89 -0.75 -3.84
CA GLN A 87 8.70 -1.41 -5.13
C GLN A 87 7.28 -1.98 -5.28
N ALA A 88 6.74 -2.65 -4.25
CA ALA A 88 5.38 -3.17 -4.26
C ALA A 88 4.34 -2.06 -4.39
N LYS A 89 4.57 -0.92 -3.73
CA LYS A 89 3.73 0.27 -3.83
C LYS A 89 3.70 0.84 -5.25
N GLY A 90 4.85 0.86 -5.93
CA GLY A 90 4.96 1.25 -7.34
C GLY A 90 4.07 0.41 -8.26
N TYR A 91 4.03 -0.92 -8.06
CA TYR A 91 3.12 -1.80 -8.83
C TYR A 91 1.65 -1.48 -8.57
N TYR A 92 1.31 -1.14 -7.32
CA TYR A 92 -0.07 -0.85 -6.95
C TYR A 92 -0.59 0.44 -7.57
N THR A 93 0.27 1.46 -7.72
CA THR A 93 -0.07 2.72 -8.39
C THR A 93 -0.18 2.60 -9.91
N GLN A 94 0.34 1.52 -10.48
CA GLN A 94 0.30 1.26 -11.93
C GLN A 94 -0.88 0.38 -12.35
N MET A 95 -1.68 -0.12 -11.41
CA MET A 95 -2.88 -0.88 -11.76
C MET A 95 -3.98 0.06 -12.24
N GLU A 96 -4.38 -0.11 -13.51
CA GLU A 96 -5.56 0.48 -14.12
C GLU A 96 -6.76 0.41 -13.16
N THR A 97 -7.45 1.54 -13.00
CA THR A 97 -8.66 1.57 -12.17
C THR A 97 -9.73 0.69 -12.83
N PRO A 98 -10.73 0.23 -12.08
CA PRO A 98 -11.85 -0.50 -12.68
C PRO A 98 -12.52 0.24 -13.84
N GLU A 99 -12.47 1.58 -13.85
CA GLU A 99 -12.97 2.40 -14.95
C GLU A 99 -12.08 2.33 -16.21
N ASP A 100 -10.77 2.12 -16.06
CA ASP A 100 -9.81 2.01 -17.16
C ASP A 100 -9.83 0.63 -17.82
N ARG A 101 -10.39 -0.38 -17.13
CA ARG A 101 -10.51 -1.75 -17.63
C ARG A 101 -11.62 -1.85 -18.67
N ASP A 102 -11.29 -1.64 -19.94
CA ASP A 102 -12.20 -1.90 -21.07
C ASP A 102 -12.58 -3.40 -21.07
N ALA A 103 -13.79 -3.71 -20.59
CA ALA A 103 -14.32 -5.08 -20.56
C ALA A 103 -14.58 -5.67 -21.96
N GLY A 104 -14.24 -4.95 -23.03
CA GLY A 104 -14.44 -5.38 -24.42
C GLY A 104 -15.91 -5.35 -24.86
N PHE A 105 -16.84 -4.96 -23.97
CA PHE A 105 -18.25 -4.75 -24.30
C PHE A 105 -18.46 -3.34 -24.88
N LYS A 106 -17.78 -3.04 -25.99
CA LYS A 106 -18.21 -1.91 -26.83
C LYS A 106 -19.48 -2.35 -27.56
N ALA A 107 -20.63 -2.06 -26.96
CA ALA A 107 -21.88 -2.05 -27.71
C ALA A 107 -21.65 -1.15 -28.93
N LYS A 108 -21.80 -1.73 -30.14
CA LYS A 108 -21.87 -0.95 -31.36
C LYS A 108 -23.00 0.06 -31.16
N LYS A 109 -22.67 1.31 -30.86
CA LYS A 109 -23.58 2.42 -31.08
C LYS A 109 -23.77 2.45 -32.59
N GLU A 110 -24.87 1.89 -33.07
CA GLU A 110 -25.39 2.25 -34.39
C GLU A 110 -25.52 3.78 -34.39
N SER A 111 -24.67 4.40 -35.18
CA SER A 111 -24.67 5.83 -35.42
C SER A 111 -26.01 6.21 -36.02
N ALA A 112 -26.85 6.89 -35.24
CA ALA A 112 -27.98 7.63 -35.78
C ALA A 112 -27.45 8.64 -36.83
N PRO A 113 -28.18 8.85 -37.95
CA PRO A 113 -27.75 9.77 -39.00
C PRO A 113 -27.67 11.19 -38.45
N LYS A 114 -26.54 11.86 -38.74
CA LYS A 114 -26.30 13.27 -38.44
C LYS A 114 -27.24 14.13 -39.28
N SER A 115 -28.00 15.00 -38.64
CA SER A 115 -28.54 16.21 -39.26
C SER A 115 -27.43 17.24 -39.30
N ASP A 116 -27.11 17.70 -40.50
CA ASP A 116 -26.24 18.85 -40.76
C ASP A 116 -26.95 20.12 -40.31
N ASP A 117 -26.29 20.94 -39.50
CA ASP A 117 -26.45 22.39 -39.49
C ASP A 117 -25.18 23.00 -38.88
N GLU A 118 -24.64 23.97 -39.62
CA GLU A 118 -23.35 24.59 -39.39
C GLU A 118 -23.36 25.68 -38.32
N ASP A 119 -22.13 26.04 -37.96
CA ASP A 119 -21.64 27.36 -37.60
C ASP A 119 -21.36 27.73 -36.14
N GLU A 120 -20.16 28.30 -36.06
CA GLU A 120 -19.68 29.37 -35.20
C GLU A 120 -18.53 29.03 -34.24
N GLU A 121 -17.35 29.51 -34.66
CA GLU A 121 -16.12 29.61 -33.87
C GLU A 121 -16.34 30.36 -32.55
N VAL A 122 -15.42 30.20 -31.58
CA VAL A 122 -14.60 31.31 -31.07
C VAL A 122 -13.71 30.87 -29.88
N ALA A 123 -12.42 31.15 -30.09
CA ALA A 123 -11.36 31.58 -29.15
C ALA A 123 -10.78 30.71 -28.02
N LYS A 124 -9.46 30.93 -27.94
CA LYS A 124 -8.38 30.44 -27.08
C LYS A 124 -8.42 30.95 -25.64
N SER A 125 -7.41 30.47 -24.89
CA SER A 125 -6.81 30.94 -23.61
C SER A 125 -7.38 30.23 -22.38
N GLU A 126 -6.63 29.87 -21.34
CA GLU A 126 -5.30 30.30 -20.90
C GLU A 126 -4.73 29.25 -19.91
N VAL A 127 -3.39 29.19 -19.84
CA VAL A 127 -2.62 28.41 -18.87
C VAL A 127 -2.59 29.15 -17.54
N VAL A 128 -2.95 28.48 -16.42
CA VAL A 128 -2.53 28.92 -15.08
C VAL A 128 -2.19 27.71 -14.22
N SER A 129 -0.88 27.55 -14.01
CA SER A 129 -0.24 26.75 -12.96
C SER A 129 -0.64 27.26 -11.58
N ASN A 130 -0.75 26.37 -10.59
CA ASN A 130 -0.53 26.76 -9.20
C ASN A 130 0.01 25.60 -8.37
N ASP A 131 1.32 25.65 -8.17
CA ASP A 131 2.01 25.05 -7.03
C ASP A 131 1.48 25.64 -5.73
N LYS A 132 1.16 24.79 -4.75
CA LYS A 132 1.14 25.23 -3.36
C LYS A 132 1.68 24.17 -2.42
N SER A 133 3.00 24.25 -2.27
CA SER A 133 3.77 23.83 -1.10
C SER A 133 3.07 24.26 0.20
N CYS A 134 2.96 23.33 1.14
CA CYS A 134 2.66 23.66 2.54
C CYS A 134 3.61 22.86 3.44
N ASN A 135 4.74 23.51 3.76
CA ASN A 135 5.54 23.23 4.93
C ASN A 135 4.68 23.44 6.18
N LYS A 136 4.55 22.42 7.04
CA LYS A 136 4.31 22.64 8.47
C LYS A 136 5.18 21.72 9.29
N GLU A 137 5.86 22.38 10.20
CA GLU A 137 6.95 21.94 11.07
C GLU A 137 6.49 20.87 12.07
N CYS A 138 7.39 19.93 12.33
CA CYS A 138 7.30 18.94 13.39
C CYS A 138 7.63 19.59 14.75
N PRO A 139 6.83 19.41 15.81
CA PRO A 139 7.33 19.57 17.16
C PRO A 139 8.07 18.30 17.61
N ALA A 140 9.28 18.49 18.09
CA ALA A 140 10.08 17.49 18.79
C ALA A 140 9.45 17.20 20.16
N GLU A 141 9.11 15.94 20.44
CA GLU A 141 8.73 15.51 21.77
C GLU A 141 9.78 14.61 22.42
N VAL A 142 9.92 14.85 23.71
CA VAL A 142 11.00 14.53 24.63
C VAL A 142 10.97 13.04 24.97
N SER A 143 12.14 12.39 24.94
CA SER A 143 12.30 11.01 25.42
C SER A 143 12.37 10.98 26.96
N PRO A 144 11.52 10.20 27.66
CA PRO A 144 11.71 9.97 29.09
C PRO A 144 12.81 8.93 29.33
N THR A 145 13.78 9.30 30.15
CA THR A 145 14.82 8.41 30.71
C THR A 145 14.18 7.44 31.70
N ILE A 146 14.23 6.13 31.40
CA ILE A 146 13.82 5.08 32.35
C ILE A 146 15.08 4.60 33.06
N HIS A 147 15.16 4.84 34.38
CA HIS A 147 16.12 4.18 35.26
C HIS A 147 15.64 2.77 35.58
N VAL A 148 16.51 1.78 35.37
CA VAL A 148 16.28 0.39 35.75
C VAL A 148 17.07 0.13 37.04
N ASP A 149 16.35 0.01 38.16
CA ASP A 149 16.91 -0.47 39.42
C ASP A 149 17.19 -1.97 39.32
N HIS A 150 18.46 -2.37 39.38
CA HIS A 150 18.87 -3.76 39.47
C HIS A 150 18.78 -4.23 40.93
N GLY A 151 17.61 -4.76 41.30
CA GLY A 151 17.45 -5.52 42.53
C GLY A 151 18.23 -6.83 42.48
N VAL A 152 19.28 -6.92 43.29
CA VAL A 152 20.04 -8.15 43.59
C VAL A 152 19.18 -9.00 44.52
N TYR A 153 18.70 -10.15 44.04
CA TYR A 153 18.17 -11.20 44.92
C TYR A 153 19.33 -12.08 45.40
N LYS A 154 19.47 -12.19 46.72
CA LYS A 154 20.31 -13.17 47.42
C LYS A 154 19.59 -14.50 47.56
#